data_AF-A0AAD7NJA8-F1
#
_entry.id   AF-A0AAD7NJA8-F1
#
_cell.length_a   1.000
_cell.length_b   1.000
_cell.length_c   1.000
_cell.angle_alpha   90.00
_cell.angle_beta   90.00
_cell.angle_gamma   90.00
#
_symmetry.space_group_name_H-M   'P 1'
#
loop_
_entity.id
_entity.type
_entity.pdbx_description
1 polymer ?
#
loop_
_entity_poly.entity_id
_entity_poly.type
_entity_poly.pdbx_seq_one_letter_code
_entity_poly.pdbx_strand_id
1 'polypeptide(L)'
;MSLHSPSLGPSSPSPSSSAVTIPIPGRSILKKPPPAQGGLLSRMGLGSFLRSSSSAANNTSTQPGPSNVGEYGGKDVSSGKDGGGGKDGAKDESTRILKRAHFILPDGSRDKDAGGEESTGWPMDKVESFYRECCEGCQEVPDKGICAAFKTIPPTHPRTVSFSGVQLTPASAAILADVLSIEWGLRKVVWRECDLEEATLKPLLHALLIPRSLSFLSLASNKKLKGNAWRVVGAYVSKAHTLTFLDLSSNTLDKKAVECIGARWWSMCRWSSAQPPPRRSSSQYPTRCLVHERQ
;
A
#
# COMPACT_ATOMS: atom_id res chain seq x y z
N MET A 1 -63.45 -29.56 23.61
CA MET A 1 -64.17 -28.27 23.57
C MET A 1 -63.39 -27.35 22.64
N SER A 2 -64.07 -26.87 21.60
CA SER A 2 -63.67 -25.89 20.57
C SER A 2 -63.07 -24.61 21.19
N LEU A 3 -62.19 -23.82 20.56
CA LEU A 3 -62.32 -22.99 19.33
C LEU A 3 -60.90 -22.56 18.87
N HIS A 4 -60.50 -22.61 17.58
CA HIS A 4 -60.56 -21.54 16.54
C HIS A 4 -60.00 -20.17 17.04
N SER A 5 -59.08 -19.42 16.40
CA SER A 5 -58.72 -19.27 14.98
C SER A 5 -57.38 -18.49 14.79
N PRO A 6 -56.81 -18.47 13.57
CA PRO A 6 -55.56 -17.79 13.19
C PRO A 6 -55.78 -16.34 12.69
N SER A 7 -54.72 -15.53 12.68
CA SER A 7 -54.69 -14.23 11.98
C SER A 7 -53.68 -14.27 10.84
N LEU A 8 -54.21 -14.26 9.62
CA LEU A 8 -53.55 -13.86 8.39
C LEU A 8 -53.77 -12.35 8.21
N GLY A 9 -52.74 -11.63 7.76
CA GLY A 9 -52.85 -10.25 7.30
C GLY A 9 -51.96 -10.00 6.07
N PRO A 10 -52.37 -9.12 5.14
CA PRO A 10 -52.10 -9.32 3.72
C PRO A 10 -50.98 -8.45 3.10
N SER A 11 -50.65 -8.88 1.88
CA SER A 11 -49.89 -8.31 0.76
C SER A 11 -49.72 -6.78 0.61
N SER A 12 -48.55 -6.43 0.06
CA SER A 12 -48.08 -5.16 -0.54
C SER A 12 -49.05 -4.49 -1.52
N PRO A 13 -48.84 -3.18 -1.80
CA PRO A 13 -48.28 -2.84 -3.13
C PRO A 13 -47.25 -1.70 -3.12
N SER A 14 -46.38 -1.73 -4.13
CA SER A 14 -45.38 -0.71 -4.51
C SER A 14 -46.02 0.59 -5.05
N PRO A 15 -45.30 1.73 -4.93
CA PRO A 15 -45.20 2.70 -6.02
C PRO A 15 -43.72 2.99 -6.35
N SER A 16 -43.25 2.67 -7.56
CA SER A 16 -43.23 3.49 -8.79
C SER A 16 -42.27 4.70 -8.77
N SER A 17 -41.21 4.54 -9.56
CA SER A 17 -40.55 5.49 -10.46
C SER A 17 -40.71 7.00 -10.21
N SER A 18 -39.58 7.66 -9.93
CA SER A 18 -39.31 9.01 -10.43
C SER A 18 -37.98 9.01 -11.18
N ALA A 19 -38.11 8.87 -12.50
CA ALA A 19 -37.06 9.14 -13.46
C ALA A 19 -36.84 10.66 -13.53
N VAL A 20 -35.70 11.13 -13.05
CA VAL A 20 -35.27 12.52 -13.26
C VAL A 20 -34.50 12.59 -14.57
N THR A 21 -35.23 12.95 -15.62
CA THR A 21 -34.69 13.38 -16.92
C THR A 21 -33.91 14.68 -16.73
N ILE A 22 -32.58 14.62 -16.78
CA ILE A 22 -31.76 15.83 -16.95
C ILE A 22 -31.64 16.09 -18.46
N PRO A 23 -32.14 17.22 -18.97
CA PRO A 23 -31.98 17.59 -20.37
C PRO A 23 -30.52 17.90 -20.70
N ILE A 24 -30.07 17.35 -21.83
CA ILE A 24 -28.80 17.60 -22.50
C ILE A 24 -28.84 18.98 -23.18
N PRO A 25 -27.87 19.88 -22.95
CA PRO A 25 -27.59 20.99 -23.85
C PRO A 25 -26.46 20.65 -24.81
N GLY A 26 -26.70 20.92 -26.09
CA GLY A 26 -25.86 20.58 -27.22
C GLY A 26 -24.54 21.35 -27.35
N ARG A 27 -23.63 20.68 -28.07
CA ARG A 27 -22.72 21.17 -29.13
C ARG A 27 -22.06 22.56 -28.99
N SER A 28 -20.73 22.53 -28.93
CA SER A 28 -19.83 23.42 -29.71
C SER A 28 -18.48 22.70 -29.83
N ILE A 29 -18.15 21.98 -30.91
CA ILE A 29 -17.73 22.47 -32.24
C ILE A 29 -16.72 23.64 -32.17
N LEU A 30 -15.48 23.41 -31.72
CA LEU A 30 -14.31 23.85 -32.50
C LEU A 30 -13.01 23.22 -31.99
N LYS A 31 -12.60 22.18 -32.73
CA LYS A 31 -11.30 21.52 -32.62
C LYS A 31 -10.25 22.46 -33.24
N LYS A 32 -9.44 23.13 -32.41
CA LYS A 32 -8.24 23.83 -32.88
C LYS A 32 -7.14 22.78 -33.18
N PRO A 33 -6.58 22.72 -34.40
CA PRO A 33 -5.39 21.91 -34.64
C PRO A 33 -4.18 22.50 -33.90
N PRO A 34 -3.24 21.66 -33.43
CA PRO A 34 -1.98 22.14 -32.86
C PRO A 34 -1.16 22.86 -33.94
N PRO A 35 -0.44 23.94 -33.61
CA PRO A 35 0.43 24.64 -34.55
C PRO A 35 1.60 23.72 -34.96
N ALA A 36 1.84 23.63 -36.27
CA ALA A 36 3.06 23.05 -36.80
C ALA A 36 4.24 23.94 -36.42
N GLN A 37 5.08 23.50 -35.47
CA GLN A 37 6.40 24.09 -35.29
C GLN A 37 7.35 23.39 -36.25
N GLY A 38 7.60 24.08 -37.36
CA GLY A 38 8.58 23.73 -38.37
C GLY A 38 9.99 23.66 -37.78
N GLY A 39 10.75 22.69 -38.26
CA GLY A 39 12.17 22.56 -37.98
C GLY A 39 13.00 23.61 -38.72
N LEU A 40 14.07 24.04 -38.06
CA LEU A 40 15.30 24.55 -38.65
C LEU A 40 16.41 23.90 -37.82
N LEU A 41 16.97 22.78 -38.28
CA LEU A 41 18.18 22.70 -39.09
C LEU A 41 19.41 23.37 -38.45
N SER A 42 20.49 22.59 -38.50
CA SER A 42 21.91 22.98 -38.41
C SER A 42 22.53 22.81 -37.03
N ARG A 43 23.72 22.26 -36.85
CA ARG A 43 24.70 21.54 -37.69
C ARG A 43 25.95 21.46 -36.80
N MET A 44 26.76 20.43 -37.00
CA MET A 44 28.21 20.38 -36.70
C MET A 44 28.58 20.35 -35.20
N GLY A 45 29.48 19.50 -34.73
CA GLY A 45 30.33 18.55 -35.42
C GLY A 45 31.42 18.05 -34.46
N LEU A 46 32.06 16.98 -34.91
CA LEU A 46 33.45 16.59 -34.70
C LEU A 46 33.99 16.43 -33.27
N GLY A 47 34.37 15.18 -32.98
CA GLY A 47 35.27 14.84 -31.89
C GLY A 47 35.74 13.39 -31.94
N SER A 48 36.13 12.91 -33.12
CA SER A 48 36.90 11.67 -33.27
C SER A 48 38.21 11.78 -32.51
N PHE A 49 38.53 10.80 -31.66
CA PHE A 49 39.91 10.38 -31.47
C PHE A 49 40.01 8.85 -31.61
N LEU A 50 40.76 8.49 -32.65
CA LEU A 50 41.36 7.20 -32.99
C LEU A 50 42.22 6.72 -31.80
N ARG A 51 42.51 5.42 -31.60
CA ARG A 51 43.54 4.67 -32.33
C ARG A 51 43.62 3.26 -31.71
N SER A 52 43.33 2.20 -32.47
CA SER A 52 44.28 1.23 -33.11
C SER A 52 44.92 0.25 -32.12
N SER A 53 44.52 -1.03 -32.22
CA SER A 53 45.28 -2.19 -32.77
C SER A 53 46.20 -2.82 -31.70
N SER A 54 46.31 -4.14 -31.53
CA SER A 54 46.55 -5.16 -32.55
C SER A 54 46.47 -6.58 -31.96
N SER A 55 45.89 -7.52 -32.72
CA SER A 55 46.35 -8.92 -33.02
C SER A 55 46.54 -9.94 -31.87
N ALA A 56 46.24 -11.25 -32.00
CA ALA A 56 46.23 -12.14 -33.16
C ALA A 56 45.49 -13.49 -32.92
N ALA A 57 44.93 -14.05 -34.01
CA ALA A 57 45.00 -15.45 -34.51
C ALA A 57 44.52 -16.64 -33.63
N ASN A 58 43.85 -17.71 -34.12
CA ASN A 58 43.73 -18.29 -35.47
C ASN A 58 42.58 -19.35 -35.55
N ASN A 59 41.84 -19.35 -36.69
CA ASN A 59 41.46 -20.45 -37.63
C ASN A 59 40.74 -21.75 -37.12
N THR A 60 39.81 -22.43 -37.84
CA THR A 60 39.62 -22.63 -39.30
C THR A 60 38.26 -23.30 -39.66
N SER A 61 37.73 -22.94 -40.84
CA SER A 61 36.86 -23.61 -41.87
C SER A 61 36.05 -24.91 -41.56
N THR A 62 34.85 -25.15 -42.14
CA THR A 62 34.62 -25.49 -43.58
C THR A 62 33.11 -25.57 -43.92
N GLN A 63 32.72 -25.09 -45.11
CA GLN A 63 31.44 -25.29 -45.86
C GLN A 63 31.68 -26.28 -47.04
N PRO A 64 30.71 -26.77 -47.89
CA PRO A 64 29.40 -26.21 -48.32
C PRO A 64 28.22 -27.22 -48.52
N GLY A 65 27.03 -26.73 -48.97
CA GLY A 65 25.69 -27.39 -49.10
C GLY A 65 25.46 -28.37 -50.29
N PRO A 66 24.28 -28.47 -50.99
CA PRO A 66 22.95 -27.81 -50.87
C PRO A 66 21.68 -28.73 -51.07
N SER A 67 20.47 -28.12 -51.20
CA SER A 67 19.16 -28.61 -51.78
C SER A 67 18.05 -29.00 -50.76
N ASN A 68 16.73 -28.80 -50.91
CA ASN A 68 15.81 -27.97 -51.73
C ASN A 68 14.34 -28.25 -51.28
N VAL A 69 13.40 -27.33 -51.55
CA VAL A 69 11.90 -27.46 -51.71
C VAL A 69 10.93 -27.59 -50.50
N GLY A 70 9.91 -26.71 -50.51
CA GLY A 70 8.56 -26.89 -49.94
C GLY A 70 8.10 -25.75 -49.01
N GLU A 71 7.65 -24.59 -49.50
CA GLU A 71 6.26 -24.25 -49.90
C GLU A 71 5.18 -24.65 -48.89
N TYR A 72 4.58 -23.68 -48.18
CA TYR A 72 3.13 -23.49 -47.96
C TYR A 72 2.90 -22.17 -47.19
N GLY A 73 1.99 -21.34 -47.70
CA GLY A 73 1.71 -19.99 -47.20
C GLY A 73 0.91 -19.91 -45.90
N GLY A 74 0.87 -18.71 -45.31
CA GLY A 74 0.05 -18.46 -44.12
C GLY A 74 0.18 -17.07 -43.52
N LYS A 75 -0.57 -16.12 -44.09
CA LYS A 75 -1.28 -14.98 -43.46
C LYS A 75 -0.48 -13.96 -42.64
N ASP A 76 -0.43 -12.76 -43.22
CA ASP A 76 -0.21 -11.48 -42.57
C ASP A 76 -1.21 -11.21 -41.44
N VAL A 77 -0.70 -10.91 -40.24
CA VAL A 77 -1.42 -10.11 -39.23
C VAL A 77 -0.49 -9.03 -38.72
N SER A 78 -0.91 -7.80 -38.99
CA SER A 78 -0.24 -6.55 -38.69
C SER A 78 0.09 -6.37 -37.21
N SER A 79 1.30 -5.85 -36.99
CA SER A 79 1.78 -5.27 -35.74
C SER A 79 0.93 -4.06 -35.33
N GLY A 80 0.22 -4.18 -34.21
CA GLY A 80 -0.38 -3.07 -33.46
C GLY A 80 0.49 -2.73 -32.26
N LYS A 81 1.31 -1.68 -32.43
CA LYS A 81 2.20 -1.10 -31.43
C LYS A 81 1.44 0.08 -30.80
N ASP A 82 0.94 -0.06 -29.58
CA ASP A 82 0.46 1.08 -28.81
C ASP A 82 1.06 1.09 -27.40
N GLY A 83 2.03 1.98 -27.26
CA GLY A 83 2.48 2.49 -25.98
C GLY A 83 1.66 3.73 -25.64
N GLY A 84 1.02 3.72 -24.47
CA GLY A 84 0.34 4.89 -23.90
C GLY A 84 0.75 5.06 -22.45
N GLY A 85 1.81 5.85 -22.22
CA GLY A 85 2.22 6.29 -20.90
C GLY A 85 1.22 7.29 -20.32
N GLY A 86 0.49 6.91 -19.29
CA GLY A 86 -0.29 7.80 -18.44
C GLY A 86 0.51 8.13 -17.18
N LYS A 87 1.14 9.30 -17.15
CA LYS A 87 1.99 9.78 -16.05
C LYS A 87 1.24 10.72 -15.10
N ASP A 88 -0.09 10.60 -14.98
CA ASP A 88 -0.92 11.57 -14.25
C ASP A 88 -1.81 10.97 -13.14
N GLY A 89 -1.82 9.65 -12.94
CA GLY A 89 -2.74 8.98 -11.98
C GLY A 89 -2.30 8.99 -10.51
N ALA A 90 -1.04 9.28 -10.20
CA ALA A 90 -0.51 9.06 -8.84
C ALA A 90 -0.84 10.19 -7.83
N LYS A 91 -1.12 11.41 -8.32
CA LYS A 91 -1.45 12.55 -7.43
C LYS A 91 -2.92 12.55 -7.00
N ASP A 92 -3.83 12.15 -7.90
CA ASP A 92 -5.27 12.20 -7.65
C ASP A 92 -5.71 11.18 -6.58
N GLU A 93 -5.18 9.95 -6.65
CA GLU A 93 -5.49 8.90 -5.67
C GLU A 93 -5.06 9.28 -4.25
N SER A 94 -3.82 9.80 -4.11
CA SER A 94 -3.31 10.22 -2.80
C SER A 94 -4.14 11.35 -2.19
N THR A 95 -4.68 12.27 -3.00
CA THR A 95 -5.56 13.33 -2.52
C THR A 95 -6.96 12.86 -2.18
N ARG A 96 -7.48 11.81 -2.84
CA ARG A 96 -8.76 11.19 -2.48
C ARG A 96 -8.67 10.48 -1.13
N ILE A 97 -7.58 9.75 -0.88
CA ILE A 97 -7.30 9.09 0.41
C ILE A 97 -7.20 10.11 1.55
N LEU A 98 -6.46 11.22 1.34
CA LEU A 98 -6.32 12.30 2.34
C LEU A 98 -7.65 13.01 2.67
N LYS A 99 -8.53 13.19 1.68
CA LYS A 99 -9.86 13.78 1.91
C LYS A 99 -10.79 12.83 2.66
N ARG A 100 -10.68 11.51 2.46
CA ARG A 100 -11.47 10.51 3.18
C ARG A 100 -11.03 10.39 4.64
N ALA A 101 -9.73 10.43 4.91
CA ALA A 101 -9.18 10.41 6.27
C ALA A 101 -9.58 11.62 7.13
N HIS A 102 -9.81 12.79 6.52
CA HIS A 102 -10.22 14.00 7.25
C HIS A 102 -11.66 13.92 7.80
N PHE A 103 -12.51 13.03 7.28
CA PHE A 103 -13.90 12.90 7.75
C PHE A 103 -14.03 11.98 8.97
N ILE A 104 -13.00 11.18 9.29
CA ILE A 104 -13.11 10.04 10.23
C ILE A 104 -12.08 10.11 11.38
N LEU A 105 -11.48 11.26 11.61
CA LEU A 105 -10.91 11.55 12.91
C LEU A 105 -12.04 12.16 13.74
N PRO A 106 -12.56 11.47 14.77
CA PRO A 106 -13.35 12.13 15.79
C PRO A 106 -12.47 13.26 16.31
N ASP A 107 -12.93 14.50 16.13
CA ASP A 107 -12.43 15.61 16.92
C ASP A 107 -12.41 15.14 18.38
N GLY A 108 -11.31 15.37 19.08
CA GLY A 108 -11.15 15.01 20.49
C GLY A 108 -12.02 15.92 21.35
N SER A 109 -13.34 15.87 21.13
CA SER A 109 -14.36 16.60 21.85
C SER A 109 -14.33 16.13 23.29
N ARG A 110 -13.60 16.92 24.08
CA ARG A 110 -13.86 17.35 25.44
C ARG A 110 -15.24 16.96 25.99
N ASP A 111 -15.42 15.69 26.31
CA ASP A 111 -16.31 15.29 27.40
C ASP A 111 -15.42 15.08 28.63
N LYS A 112 -15.21 16.20 29.34
CA LYS A 112 -14.88 16.16 30.77
C LYS A 112 -16.16 15.72 31.47
N ASP A 113 -16.29 14.45 31.81
CA ASP A 113 -16.88 14.06 33.09
C ASP A 113 -16.64 12.58 33.43
N ALA A 114 -16.39 12.38 34.72
CA ALA A 114 -16.25 11.13 35.47
C ALA A 114 -14.96 10.28 35.26
N GLY A 115 -14.12 10.29 36.30
CA GLY A 115 -12.86 9.58 36.38
C GLY A 115 -12.98 8.05 36.29
N GLY A 116 -12.25 7.52 35.33
CA GLY A 116 -11.82 6.14 35.20
C GLY A 116 -10.70 6.12 34.16
N GLU A 117 -9.45 6.04 34.62
CA GLU A 117 -8.29 5.86 33.73
C GLU A 117 -8.37 4.48 33.08
N GLU A 118 -9.12 4.36 31.97
CA GLU A 118 -9.10 3.12 31.17
C GLU A 118 -9.26 3.42 29.68
N SER A 119 -8.10 3.38 28.98
CA SER A 119 -7.96 3.16 27.55
C SER A 119 -8.57 4.21 26.59
N THR A 120 -7.85 5.32 26.42
CA THR A 120 -7.97 6.33 25.34
C THR A 120 -7.63 5.77 23.94
N GLY A 121 -8.20 4.62 23.56
CA GLY A 121 -8.01 3.97 22.26
C GLY A 121 -9.31 3.36 21.74
N TRP A 122 -9.43 3.18 20.42
CA TRP A 122 -10.65 2.64 19.80
C TRP A 122 -10.92 1.20 20.29
N PRO A 123 -12.12 0.84 20.78
CA PRO A 123 -12.45 -0.55 21.10
C PRO A 123 -12.46 -1.41 19.83
N MET A 124 -12.15 -2.70 19.95
CA MET A 124 -12.00 -3.58 18.77
C MET A 124 -13.29 -3.74 17.97
N ASP A 125 -14.45 -3.76 18.64
CA ASP A 125 -15.75 -3.80 17.95
C ASP A 125 -15.94 -2.57 17.05
N LYS A 126 -15.49 -1.39 17.52
CA LYS A 126 -15.55 -0.16 16.72
C LYS A 126 -14.58 -0.19 15.54
N VAL A 127 -13.40 -0.80 15.70
CA VAL A 127 -12.45 -0.99 14.59
C VAL A 127 -13.03 -1.93 13.53
N GLU A 128 -13.69 -3.03 13.93
CA GLU A 128 -14.37 -3.94 12.99
C GLU A 128 -15.55 -3.24 12.30
N SER A 129 -16.40 -2.53 13.05
CA SER A 129 -17.52 -1.76 12.48
C SER A 129 -17.02 -0.71 11.49
N PHE A 130 -15.92 -0.03 11.80
CA PHE A 130 -15.32 0.96 10.90
C PHE A 130 -14.81 0.32 9.60
N TYR A 131 -14.18 -0.87 9.68
CA TYR A 131 -13.81 -1.63 8.48
C TYR A 131 -15.03 -1.96 7.61
N ARG A 132 -16.14 -2.39 8.22
CA ARG A 132 -17.38 -2.72 7.49
C ARG A 132 -17.99 -1.49 6.82
N GLU A 133 -18.00 -0.35 7.51
CA GLU A 133 -18.46 0.93 6.95
C GLU A 133 -17.61 1.36 5.75
N CYS A 134 -16.27 1.20 5.84
CA CYS A 134 -15.39 1.49 4.72
C CYS A 134 -15.63 0.55 3.53
N CYS A 135 -15.93 -0.73 3.78
CA CYS A 135 -16.34 -1.68 2.75
C CYS A 135 -17.65 -1.25 2.07
N GLU A 136 -18.68 -0.92 2.85
CA GLU A 136 -19.98 -0.46 2.33
C GLU A 136 -19.82 0.82 1.49
N GLY A 137 -19.04 1.79 1.97
CA GLY A 137 -18.73 3.02 1.25
C GLY A 137 -17.90 2.82 -0.03
N CYS A 138 -17.33 1.63 -0.23
CA CYS A 138 -16.63 1.22 -1.45
C CYS A 138 -17.43 0.20 -2.28
N GLN A 139 -18.66 -0.14 -1.86
CA GLN A 139 -19.49 -1.20 -2.45
C GLN A 139 -18.80 -2.57 -2.48
N GLU A 140 -17.91 -2.80 -1.52
CA GLU A 140 -17.17 -4.05 -1.36
C GLU A 140 -17.78 -4.90 -0.25
N VAL A 141 -17.74 -6.22 -0.41
CA VAL A 141 -18.20 -7.14 0.64
C VAL A 141 -17.09 -7.30 1.69
N PRO A 142 -17.37 -7.10 3.00
CA PRO A 142 -16.36 -7.26 4.04
C PRO A 142 -15.76 -8.67 4.03
N ASP A 143 -14.43 -8.74 3.98
CA ASP A 143 -13.72 -10.03 4.00
C ASP A 143 -13.89 -10.69 5.38
N LYS A 144 -14.35 -11.94 5.37
CA LYS A 144 -14.61 -12.70 6.60
C LYS A 144 -13.34 -12.97 7.40
N GLY A 145 -12.21 -13.19 6.73
CA GLY A 145 -10.91 -13.40 7.36
C GLY A 145 -10.38 -12.14 8.03
N ILE A 146 -10.56 -10.98 7.40
CA ILE A 146 -10.23 -9.67 8.01
C ILE A 146 -11.12 -9.42 9.24
N CYS A 147 -12.43 -9.63 9.12
CA CYS A 147 -13.33 -9.46 10.27
C CYS A 147 -12.99 -10.43 11.42
N ALA A 148 -12.68 -11.69 11.11
CA ALA A 148 -12.24 -12.66 12.11
C ALA A 148 -10.92 -12.24 12.78
N ALA A 149 -9.96 -11.72 12.00
CA ALA A 149 -8.70 -11.24 12.54
C ALA A 149 -8.91 -10.15 13.60
N PHE A 150 -9.80 -9.17 13.34
CA PHE A 150 -10.11 -8.13 14.32
C PHE A 150 -10.78 -8.68 15.59
N LYS A 151 -11.69 -9.64 15.46
CA LYS A 151 -12.36 -10.26 16.62
C LYS A 151 -11.43 -11.07 17.52
N THR A 152 -10.32 -11.57 16.98
CA THR A 152 -9.33 -12.35 17.74
C THR A 152 -8.34 -11.48 18.51
N ILE A 153 -8.35 -10.16 18.32
CA ILE A 153 -7.40 -9.26 19.00
C ILE A 153 -7.80 -9.13 20.48
N PRO A 154 -6.89 -9.46 21.42
CA PRO A 154 -7.14 -9.22 22.83
C PRO A 154 -7.34 -7.72 23.10
N PRO A 155 -8.17 -7.33 24.08
CA PRO A 155 -8.37 -5.92 24.44
C PRO A 155 -7.15 -5.27 25.13
N THR A 156 -5.98 -5.94 25.11
CA THR A 156 -4.76 -5.48 25.75
C THR A 156 -3.98 -4.50 24.87
N HIS A 157 -3.23 -3.61 25.52
CA HIS A 157 -2.27 -2.74 24.87
C HIS A 157 -0.87 -3.23 25.23
N PRO A 158 0.05 -3.43 24.27
CA PRO A 158 -0.04 -3.13 22.83
C PRO A 158 -0.82 -4.17 21.99
N ARG A 159 -1.50 -3.72 20.92
CA ARG A 159 -2.32 -4.61 20.09
C ARG A 159 -1.52 -5.28 18.97
N THR A 160 -1.88 -6.54 18.73
CA THR A 160 -1.30 -7.40 17.69
C THR A 160 -2.42 -7.94 16.82
N VAL A 161 -2.27 -7.83 15.50
CA VAL A 161 -3.21 -8.43 14.54
C VAL A 161 -2.47 -9.33 13.56
N SER A 162 -3.08 -10.47 13.25
CA SER A 162 -2.60 -11.39 12.22
C SER A 162 -3.68 -11.58 11.17
N PHE A 163 -3.34 -11.27 9.92
CA PHE A 163 -4.18 -11.51 8.74
C PHE A 163 -3.69 -12.73 7.95
N SER A 164 -2.98 -13.64 8.63
CA SER A 164 -2.34 -14.79 7.97
C SER A 164 -3.38 -15.64 7.20
N GLY A 165 -3.09 -15.95 5.94
CA GLY A 165 -3.96 -16.73 5.04
C GLY A 165 -5.11 -15.95 4.39
N VAL A 166 -5.27 -14.65 4.69
CA VAL A 166 -6.28 -13.79 4.05
C VAL A 166 -5.78 -13.34 2.67
N GLN A 167 -6.53 -13.67 1.62
CA GLN A 167 -6.20 -13.25 0.25
C GLN A 167 -6.60 -11.79 0.02
N LEU A 168 -5.62 -10.89 0.01
CA LEU A 168 -5.88 -9.46 -0.12
C LEU A 168 -5.99 -9.05 -1.59
N THR A 169 -7.15 -8.53 -1.98
CA THR A 169 -7.36 -7.89 -3.28
C THR A 169 -6.88 -6.43 -3.22
N PRO A 170 -6.60 -5.77 -4.36
CA PRO A 170 -6.26 -4.34 -4.37
C PRO A 170 -7.31 -3.47 -3.67
N ALA A 171 -8.60 -3.79 -3.84
CA ALA A 171 -9.70 -3.08 -3.19
C ALA A 171 -9.72 -3.32 -1.67
N SER A 172 -9.64 -4.58 -1.21
CA SER A 172 -9.65 -4.88 0.22
C SER A 172 -8.39 -4.37 0.93
N ALA A 173 -7.23 -4.35 0.25
CA ALA A 173 -6.00 -3.76 0.77
C ALA A 173 -6.10 -2.23 0.91
N ALA A 174 -6.75 -1.53 -0.02
CA ALA A 174 -6.98 -0.09 0.08
C ALA A 174 -7.92 0.24 1.25
N ILE A 175 -9.03 -0.50 1.39
CA ILE A 175 -9.96 -0.33 2.51
C ILE A 175 -9.28 -0.65 3.84
N LEU A 176 -8.50 -1.74 3.91
CA LEU A 176 -7.75 -2.08 5.11
C LEU A 176 -6.71 -1.00 5.45
N ALA A 177 -6.10 -0.37 4.44
CA ALA A 177 -5.18 0.74 4.66
C ALA A 177 -5.86 1.93 5.35
N ASP A 178 -7.11 2.25 5.02
CA ASP A 178 -7.86 3.31 5.72
C ASP A 178 -8.01 2.98 7.22
N VAL A 179 -8.31 1.72 7.55
CA VAL A 179 -8.40 1.24 8.96
C VAL A 179 -7.04 1.21 9.66
N LEU A 180 -5.94 0.99 8.94
CA LEU A 180 -4.59 1.03 9.50
C LEU A 180 -4.06 2.46 9.67
N SER A 181 -4.69 3.45 9.05
CA SER A 181 -4.29 4.86 9.14
C SER A 181 -4.72 5.54 10.45
N ILE A 182 -5.71 4.97 11.14
CA ILE A 182 -6.18 5.43 12.45
C ILE A 182 -5.33 4.82 13.58
N GLU A 183 -5.03 5.59 14.63
CA GLU A 183 -4.31 5.09 15.82
C GLU A 183 -5.30 4.42 16.78
N TRP A 184 -5.32 3.09 16.78
CA TRP A 184 -6.06 2.26 17.73
C TRP A 184 -5.15 1.40 18.61
N GLY A 185 -3.87 1.74 18.69
CA GLY A 185 -2.88 1.04 19.52
C GLY A 185 -2.23 -0.17 18.85
N LEU A 186 -2.30 -0.28 17.52
CA LEU A 186 -1.61 -1.32 16.76
C LEU A 186 -0.09 -1.18 16.92
N ARG A 187 0.58 -2.25 17.32
CA ARG A 187 2.06 -2.31 17.38
C ARG A 187 2.65 -3.42 16.51
N LYS A 188 1.90 -4.50 16.31
CA LYS A 188 2.36 -5.66 15.56
C LYS A 188 1.35 -6.08 14.50
N VAL A 189 1.79 -6.17 13.26
CA VAL A 189 0.99 -6.67 12.13
C VAL A 189 1.69 -7.87 11.49
N VAL A 190 0.92 -8.90 11.19
CA VAL A 190 1.40 -10.12 10.51
C VAL A 190 0.58 -10.35 9.25
N TRP A 191 1.23 -10.26 8.09
CA TRP A 191 0.69 -10.64 6.80
C TRP A 191 1.47 -11.83 6.24
N ARG A 192 1.05 -13.04 6.63
CA ARG A 192 1.65 -14.28 6.14
C ARG A 192 0.72 -14.93 5.12
N GLU A 193 1.25 -15.34 3.97
CA GLU A 193 0.46 -16.02 2.93
C GLU A 193 -0.76 -15.19 2.50
N CYS A 194 -0.59 -13.86 2.35
CA CYS A 194 -1.67 -12.93 2.00
C CYS A 194 -1.68 -12.55 0.51
N ASP A 195 -0.88 -13.24 -0.31
CA ASP A 195 -0.73 -12.97 -1.74
C ASP A 195 -0.36 -11.52 -2.07
N LEU A 196 0.50 -10.93 -1.25
CA LEU A 196 0.91 -9.53 -1.39
C LEU A 196 1.68 -9.28 -2.69
N GLU A 197 1.30 -8.19 -3.36
CA GLU A 197 1.92 -7.65 -4.56
C GLU A 197 2.26 -6.17 -4.36
N GLU A 198 2.99 -5.55 -5.30
CA GLU A 198 3.32 -4.13 -5.20
C GLU A 198 2.07 -3.23 -5.03
N ALA A 199 1.00 -3.54 -5.77
CA ALA A 199 -0.24 -2.77 -5.78
C ALA A 199 -1.00 -2.84 -4.46
N THR A 200 -1.03 -4.01 -3.80
CA THR A 200 -1.70 -4.21 -2.51
C THR A 200 -0.83 -3.76 -1.34
N LEU A 201 0.49 -3.99 -1.42
CA LEU A 201 1.42 -3.68 -0.34
C LEU A 201 1.62 -2.17 -0.14
N LYS A 202 1.65 -1.39 -1.22
CA LYS A 202 1.90 0.05 -1.16
C LYS A 202 0.90 0.82 -0.29
N PRO A 203 -0.43 0.70 -0.46
CA PRO A 203 -1.39 1.40 0.41
C PRO A 203 -1.27 0.96 1.86
N LEU A 204 -1.09 -0.34 2.12
CA LEU A 204 -0.93 -0.88 3.48
C LEU A 204 0.30 -0.31 4.20
N LEU A 205 1.47 -0.32 3.56
CA LEU A 205 2.69 0.25 4.15
C LEU A 205 2.61 1.77 4.29
N HIS A 206 1.95 2.46 3.36
CA HIS A 206 1.75 3.90 3.46
C HIS A 206 0.87 4.25 4.67
N ALA A 207 -0.23 3.54 4.87
CA ALA A 207 -1.11 3.74 6.02
C ALA A 207 -0.38 3.54 7.36
N LEU A 208 0.46 2.52 7.47
CA LEU A 208 1.25 2.25 8.68
C LEU A 208 2.25 3.36 9.03
N LEU A 209 2.62 4.23 8.09
CA LEU A 209 3.47 5.41 8.35
C LEU A 209 2.69 6.58 8.95
N ILE A 210 1.35 6.56 8.90
CA ILE A 210 0.52 7.67 9.39
C ILE A 210 0.51 7.67 10.94
N PRO A 211 0.17 6.57 11.63
CA PRO A 211 0.20 6.55 13.10
C PRO A 211 1.61 6.51 13.69
N ARG A 212 2.60 6.02 12.91
CA ARG A 212 4.01 5.88 13.32
C ARG A 212 4.20 5.12 14.63
N SER A 213 3.41 4.08 14.85
CA SER A 213 3.39 3.35 16.10
C SER A 213 3.76 1.87 15.94
N LEU A 214 3.83 1.36 14.72
CA LEU A 214 4.18 -0.03 14.44
C LEU A 214 5.63 -0.33 14.82
N SER A 215 5.84 -1.37 15.63
CA SER A 215 7.15 -1.85 16.07
C SER A 215 7.55 -3.18 15.42
N PHE A 216 6.57 -3.97 14.97
CA PHE A 216 6.78 -5.29 14.35
C PHE A 216 5.96 -5.43 13.07
N LEU A 217 6.65 -5.75 11.98
CA LEU A 217 6.05 -6.06 10.68
C LEU A 217 6.51 -7.43 10.19
N SER A 218 5.58 -8.34 9.90
CA SER A 218 5.88 -9.60 9.21
C SER A 218 5.21 -9.63 7.83
N LEU A 219 6.02 -9.86 6.81
CA LEU A 219 5.62 -10.09 5.42
C LEU A 219 6.01 -11.51 4.95
N ALA A 220 6.17 -12.45 5.89
CA ALA A 220 6.67 -13.79 5.61
C ALA A 220 5.78 -14.56 4.61
N SER A 221 6.39 -15.44 3.81
CA SER A 221 5.67 -16.38 2.93
C SER A 221 4.71 -15.74 1.91
N ASN A 222 5.12 -14.64 1.26
CA ASN A 222 4.39 -14.00 0.17
C ASN A 222 5.16 -14.13 -1.16
N LYS A 223 4.98 -15.28 -1.83
CA LYS A 223 5.70 -15.65 -3.07
C LYS A 223 5.50 -14.69 -4.25
N LYS A 224 4.48 -13.83 -4.20
CA LYS A 224 4.14 -12.85 -5.24
C LYS A 224 4.93 -11.53 -5.11
N LEU A 225 5.67 -11.32 -4.03
CA LEU A 225 6.51 -10.14 -3.85
C LEU A 225 7.70 -10.15 -4.83
N LYS A 226 7.64 -9.29 -5.84
CA LYS A 226 8.67 -9.10 -6.87
C LYS A 226 9.53 -7.85 -6.62
N GLY A 227 10.59 -7.68 -7.41
CA GLY A 227 11.61 -6.63 -7.23
C GLY A 227 11.10 -5.22 -6.93
N ASN A 228 10.02 -4.76 -7.59
CA ASN A 228 9.44 -3.45 -7.27
C ASN A 228 8.80 -3.39 -5.87
N ALA A 229 8.10 -4.45 -5.45
CA ALA A 229 7.51 -4.53 -4.11
C ALA A 229 8.58 -4.43 -3.02
N TRP A 230 9.75 -5.04 -3.22
CA TRP A 230 10.88 -4.89 -2.30
C TRP A 230 11.43 -3.46 -2.22
N ARG A 231 11.36 -2.69 -3.32
CA ARG A 231 11.69 -1.25 -3.25
C ARG A 231 10.70 -0.46 -2.40
N VAL A 232 9.42 -0.84 -2.42
CA VAL A 232 8.38 -0.26 -1.55
C VAL A 232 8.66 -0.61 -0.09
N VAL A 233 8.98 -1.88 0.21
CA VAL A 233 9.39 -2.30 1.57
C VAL A 233 10.59 -1.50 2.06
N GLY A 234 11.64 -1.37 1.24
CA GLY A 234 12.81 -0.57 1.62
C GLY A 234 12.43 0.89 1.87
N ALA A 235 11.52 1.47 1.08
CA ALA A 235 11.12 2.87 1.23
C ALA A 235 10.32 3.08 2.52
N TYR A 236 9.48 2.11 2.87
CA TYR A 236 8.81 2.06 4.17
C TYR A 236 9.82 2.03 5.32
N VAL A 237 10.78 1.08 5.29
CA VAL A 237 11.83 0.93 6.30
C VAL A 237 12.60 2.24 6.52
N SER A 238 12.94 2.97 5.47
CA SER A 238 13.66 4.25 5.61
C SER A 238 12.89 5.34 6.36
N LYS A 239 11.56 5.20 6.48
CA LYS A 239 10.65 6.16 7.13
C LYS A 239 10.08 5.64 8.45
N ALA A 240 10.10 4.33 8.67
CA ALA A 240 9.47 3.68 9.81
C ALA A 240 10.39 3.70 11.06
N HIS A 241 10.54 4.86 11.68
CA HIS A 241 11.47 5.06 12.80
C HIS A 241 11.18 4.22 14.05
N THR A 242 9.94 3.77 14.25
CA THR A 242 9.52 2.92 15.37
C THR A 242 9.70 1.44 15.11
N LEU A 243 10.01 1.04 13.86
CA LEU A 243 10.11 -0.34 13.47
C LEU A 243 11.36 -0.98 14.08
N THR A 244 11.14 -1.97 14.94
CA THR A 244 12.21 -2.72 15.60
C THR A 244 12.47 -4.08 14.96
N PHE A 245 11.42 -4.67 14.37
CA PHE A 245 11.47 -6.01 13.81
C PHE A 245 10.77 -6.07 12.46
N LEU A 246 11.47 -6.65 11.48
CA LEU A 246 10.98 -6.90 10.13
C LEU A 246 11.26 -8.35 9.75
N ASP A 247 10.19 -9.12 9.57
CA ASP A 247 10.26 -10.51 9.11
C ASP A 247 9.92 -10.60 7.62
N LEU A 248 10.91 -10.98 6.83
CA LEU A 248 10.81 -11.24 5.39
C LEU A 248 11.05 -12.72 5.06
N SER A 249 11.01 -13.61 6.05
CA SER A 249 11.30 -15.04 5.88
C SER A 249 10.39 -15.71 4.86
N SER A 250 10.87 -16.82 4.27
CA SER A 250 10.11 -17.62 3.29
C SER A 250 9.69 -16.83 2.04
N ASN A 251 10.41 -15.76 1.69
CA ASN A 251 10.26 -15.03 0.44
C ASN A 251 11.50 -15.19 -0.45
N THR A 252 11.33 -15.03 -1.76
CA THR A 252 12.43 -14.98 -2.72
C THR A 252 12.99 -13.56 -2.84
N LEU A 253 14.03 -13.26 -2.05
CA LEU A 253 14.72 -11.98 -2.07
C LEU A 253 15.87 -12.01 -3.09
N ASP A 254 15.85 -11.09 -4.05
CA ASP A 254 16.98 -10.90 -4.97
C ASP A 254 18.10 -10.07 -4.32
N LYS A 255 19.33 -10.21 -4.83
CA LYS A 255 20.51 -9.49 -4.30
C LYS A 255 20.27 -7.98 -4.19
N LYS A 256 19.61 -7.36 -5.18
CA LYS A 256 19.33 -5.91 -5.17
C LYS A 256 18.31 -5.53 -4.11
N ALA A 257 17.30 -6.37 -3.88
CA ALA A 257 16.34 -6.16 -2.78
C ALA A 257 17.03 -6.20 -1.41
N VAL A 258 17.89 -7.19 -1.17
CA VAL A 258 18.63 -7.33 0.10
C VAL A 258 19.52 -6.11 0.34
N GLU A 259 20.30 -5.69 -0.65
CA GLU A 259 21.16 -4.51 -0.56
C GLU A 259 20.33 -3.23 -0.32
N CYS A 260 19.21 -3.07 -1.04
CA CYS A 260 18.33 -1.91 -0.91
C CYS A 260 17.69 -1.81 0.49
N ILE A 261 17.14 -2.91 1.00
CA ILE A 261 16.50 -2.97 2.32
C ILE A 261 17.57 -2.81 3.41
N GLY A 262 18.68 -3.56 3.31
CA GLY A 262 19.78 -3.51 4.27
C GLY A 262 20.42 -2.13 4.37
N ALA A 263 20.69 -1.47 3.24
CA ALA A 263 21.27 -0.12 3.25
C ALA A 263 20.34 0.91 3.90
N ARG A 264 19.03 0.83 3.65
CA ARG A 264 18.03 1.73 4.25
C ARG A 264 17.81 1.46 5.73
N TRP A 265 17.78 0.17 6.13
CA TRP A 265 17.70 -0.23 7.53
C TRP A 265 18.93 0.25 8.31
N TRP A 266 20.12 0.03 7.77
CA TRP A 266 21.36 0.49 8.39
C TRP A 266 21.40 2.01 8.56
N SER A 267 20.97 2.75 7.53
CA SER A 267 20.87 4.21 7.58
C SER A 267 19.92 4.68 8.70
N MET A 268 18.81 3.96 8.92
CA MET A 268 17.88 4.23 10.02
C MET A 268 18.54 4.03 11.40
N CYS A 269 19.24 2.91 11.60
CA CYS A 269 19.95 2.63 12.86
C CYS A 269 21.05 3.66 13.14
N ARG A 270 21.79 4.09 12.11
CA ARG A 270 22.82 5.14 12.24
C ARG A 270 22.21 6.49 12.61
N TRP A 271 21.08 6.86 11.99
CA TRP A 271 20.38 8.10 12.34
C TRP A 271 19.93 8.12 13.80
N SER A 272 19.41 6.99 14.30
CA SER A 272 18.99 6.85 15.70
C SER A 272 20.17 7.06 16.68
N SER A 273 21.38 6.64 16.29
CA SER A 273 22.59 6.78 17.11
C SER A 273 23.22 8.18 17.05
N ALA A 274 22.90 8.98 16.02
CA ALA A 274 23.50 10.28 15.77
C ALA A 274 22.72 11.46 16.39
N GLN A 275 21.56 11.20 17.01
CA GLN A 275 20.81 12.26 17.67
C GLN A 275 21.50 12.65 19.00
N PRO A 276 21.91 13.93 19.17
CA PRO A 276 22.44 14.38 20.45
C PRO A 276 21.36 14.19 21.53
N PRO A 277 21.75 13.81 22.76
CA PRO A 277 20.79 13.64 23.84
C PRO A 277 19.95 14.92 23.98
N PRO A 278 18.63 14.80 24.22
CA PRO A 278 17.78 15.98 24.39
C PRO A 278 18.41 16.83 25.50
N ARG A 279 18.72 18.10 25.16
CA ARG A 279 19.22 19.06 26.14
C ARG A 279 18.20 19.09 27.27
N ARG A 280 18.57 18.58 28.43
CA ARG A 280 17.78 18.72 29.67
C ARG A 280 17.49 20.21 29.79
N SER A 281 16.23 20.59 29.65
CA SER A 281 15.79 21.91 30.08
C SER A 281 16.04 21.96 31.58
N SER A 282 16.92 22.87 31.98
CA SER A 282 17.24 23.18 33.37
C SER A 282 16.04 23.86 34.02
N SER A 283 14.98 23.10 34.28
CA SER A 283 13.91 23.48 35.20
C SER A 283 13.14 22.23 35.62
N GLN A 284 13.81 21.36 36.36
CA GLN A 284 13.16 20.46 37.31
C GLN A 284 14.22 20.01 38.30
N TYR A 285 14.09 20.52 39.51
CA TYR A 285 14.94 20.24 40.66
C TYR A 285 14.96 18.73 40.96
N PRO A 286 16.10 18.18 41.42
CA PRO A 286 16.20 16.76 41.73
C PRO A 286 15.58 16.48 43.10
N THR A 287 14.51 15.68 43.12
CA THR A 287 14.11 14.97 44.35
C THR A 287 15.15 13.89 44.62
N ARG A 288 15.89 14.05 45.72
CA ARG A 288 16.84 13.08 46.28
C ARG A 288 16.23 11.68 46.35
N CYS A 289 16.83 10.70 45.69
CA CYS A 289 16.74 9.31 46.10
C CYS A 289 17.77 9.06 47.21
N LEU A 290 17.29 8.97 48.45
CA LEU A 290 18.04 8.43 49.58
C LEU A 290 18.16 6.91 49.41
N VAL A 291 19.36 6.42 49.15
CA VAL A 291 19.72 5.01 49.33
C VAL A 291 19.89 4.79 50.83
N HIS A 292 19.00 3.98 51.40
CA HIS A 292 19.14 3.46 52.76
C HIS A 292 19.96 2.17 52.66
N GLU A 293 21.23 2.26 53.01
CA GLU A 293 22.11 1.12 53.27
C GLU A 293 21.83 0.67 54.71
N ARG A 294 21.27 -0.53 54.88
CA ARG A 294 21.24 -1.20 56.19
C ARG A 294 22.25 -2.34 56.16
N GLN A 295 23.14 -2.27 57.15
CA GLN A 295 23.96 -3.36 57.67
C GLN A 295 23.10 -4.54 58.12
#